data_AF-A0AA38G980-F1
#
_entry.id   AF-A0AA38G980-F1
#
_cell.length_a   1.000
_cell.length_b   1.000
_cell.length_c   1.000
_cell.angle_alpha   90.00
_cell.angle_beta   90.00
_cell.angle_gamma   90.00
#
_symmetry.space_group_name_H-M   'P 1'
#
loop_
_entity.id
_entity.type
_entity.pdbx_description
1 polymer ?
#
loop_
_entity_poly.entity_id
_entity_poly.type
_entity_poly.pdbx_seq_one_letter_code
_entity_poly.pdbx_strand_id
1 'polypeptide(L)'
;MDGSSSSSSYGVTARPVILLVQLFGVTACVLIIYWCLHYGGGLAFHSSKKQLIFNVHPVFMFVGFIFVGTQGILCYKIVPAKKEVQKLLHLALLGLAISLGAIGIYAVFKFHNESNIKNMYSLHSWLGIGAISLFGLQ
;
A
#
# COMPACT_ATOMS: atom_id res chain seq x y z
N MET A 1 -41.91 -12.85 34.74
CA MET A 1 -41.69 -12.37 33.36
C MET A 1 -41.77 -10.86 33.53
N ASP A 2 -40.74 -10.05 33.30
CA ASP A 2 -40.05 -9.86 32.02
C ASP A 2 -38.61 -9.35 32.29
N GLY A 3 -37.61 -9.99 31.69
CA GLY A 3 -36.21 -9.63 31.84
C GLY A 3 -35.80 -8.52 30.87
N SER A 4 -35.42 -7.36 31.39
CA SER A 4 -34.74 -6.32 30.63
C SER A 4 -33.22 -6.52 30.72
N SER A 5 -32.65 -7.34 29.83
CA SER A 5 -31.21 -7.36 29.59
C SER A 5 -30.85 -6.22 28.63
N SER A 6 -30.36 -5.12 29.19
CA SER A 6 -29.67 -4.06 28.46
C SER A 6 -28.42 -4.65 27.80
N SER A 7 -28.50 -4.93 26.50
CA SER A 7 -27.34 -5.31 25.71
C SER A 7 -26.61 -4.03 25.31
N SER A 8 -25.56 -3.69 26.07
CA SER A 8 -24.60 -2.66 25.72
C SER A 8 -23.91 -3.03 24.42
N SER A 9 -24.45 -2.57 23.29
CA SER A 9 -23.75 -2.61 22.01
C SER A 9 -22.62 -1.60 22.07
N TYR A 10 -21.40 -2.06 22.36
CA TYR A 10 -20.18 -1.32 22.06
C TYR A 10 -19.98 -1.29 20.53
N GLY A 11 -20.94 -0.71 19.83
CA GLY A 11 -20.91 -0.49 18.39
C GLY A 11 -20.07 0.74 18.12
N VAL A 12 -18.75 0.59 18.08
CA VAL A 12 -17.91 1.59 17.43
C VAL A 12 -18.46 1.71 16.00
N THR A 13 -19.08 2.84 15.70
CA THR A 13 -19.54 3.14 14.34
C THR A 13 -18.32 2.98 13.43
N ALA A 14 -18.40 2.26 12.31
CA ALA A 14 -17.22 1.97 11.49
C ALA A 14 -16.52 3.24 10.94
N ARG A 15 -17.22 4.38 10.96
CA ARG A 15 -16.77 5.68 10.43
C ARG A 15 -15.53 6.26 11.13
N PRO A 16 -15.48 6.43 12.47
CA PRO A 16 -14.27 6.89 13.16
C PRO A 16 -13.03 6.03 12.85
N VAL A 17 -13.18 4.71 12.79
CA VAL A 17 -12.05 3.81 12.47
C VAL A 17 -11.55 4.06 11.05
N ILE A 18 -12.46 4.19 10.08
CA ILE A 18 -12.10 4.51 8.69
C ILE A 18 -11.38 5.86 8.61
N LEU A 19 -11.87 6.89 9.30
CA LEU A 19 -11.23 8.21 9.30
C LEU A 19 -9.81 8.16 9.89
N LEU A 20 -9.60 7.39 10.95
CA LEU A 20 -8.27 7.17 11.51
C LEU A 20 -7.36 6.46 10.50
N VAL A 21 -7.83 5.41 9.84
CA VAL A 21 -7.05 4.72 8.79
C VAL A 21 -6.66 5.67 7.66
N GLN A 22 -7.58 6.53 7.22
CA GLN A 22 -7.29 7.54 6.19
C GLN A 22 -6.26 8.55 6.68
N LEU A 23 -6.42 9.08 7.90
CA LEU A 23 -5.50 10.06 8.48
C LEU A 23 -4.09 9.49 8.60
N PHE A 24 -3.94 8.29 9.19
CA PHE A 24 -2.64 7.63 9.33
C PHE A 24 -2.06 7.24 7.98
N GLY A 25 -2.87 6.75 7.04
CA GLY A 25 -2.43 6.39 5.69
C GLY A 25 -1.90 7.58 4.92
N VAL A 26 -2.62 8.71 4.90
CA VAL A 26 -2.18 9.95 4.26
C VAL A 26 -0.93 10.50 4.93
N THR A 27 -0.90 10.53 6.28
CA THR A 27 0.28 10.99 7.03
C THR A 27 1.51 10.17 6.69
N ALA A 28 1.39 8.85 6.65
CA ALA A 28 2.50 7.96 6.30
C ALA A 28 2.95 8.14 4.83
N CYS A 29 2.02 8.35 3.89
CA CYS A 29 2.37 8.68 2.51
C CYS A 29 3.19 9.97 2.43
N VAL A 30 2.76 11.03 3.12
CA VAL A 30 3.49 12.31 3.17
C VAL A 30 4.87 12.13 3.78
N LEU A 31 4.98 11.40 4.89
CA LEU A 31 6.27 11.15 5.55
C LEU A 31 7.24 10.37 4.67
N ILE A 32 6.78 9.35 3.94
CA ILE A 32 7.64 8.55 3.05
C ILE A 32 8.08 9.37 1.84
N ILE A 33 7.18 10.13 1.23
CA ILE A 33 7.53 11.02 0.12
C ILE A 33 8.51 12.09 0.58
N TYR A 34 8.23 12.74 1.73
CA TYR A 34 9.13 13.72 2.32
C TYR A 34 10.50 13.11 2.62
N TRP A 35 10.54 11.92 3.20
CA TRP A 35 11.80 11.24 3.50
C TRP A 35 12.61 10.95 2.24
N CYS A 36 11.98 10.43 1.18
CA CYS A 36 12.66 10.15 -0.09
C CYS A 36 13.13 11.43 -0.81
N LEU A 37 12.37 12.52 -0.74
CA LEU A 37 12.75 13.78 -1.39
C LEU A 37 13.81 14.55 -0.60
N HIS A 38 13.63 14.69 0.71
CA HIS A 38 14.48 15.52 1.56
C HIS A 38 15.75 14.78 2.01
N TYR A 39 15.60 13.58 2.59
CA TYR A 39 16.72 12.80 3.11
C TYR A 39 17.30 11.84 2.06
N GLY A 40 16.44 11.28 1.20
CA GLY A 40 16.84 10.36 0.14
C GLY A 40 17.52 11.02 -1.06
N GLY A 41 17.50 12.37 -1.13
CA GLY A 41 18.11 13.12 -2.23
C GLY A 41 17.32 13.09 -3.54
N GLY A 42 16.06 12.63 -3.52
CA GLY A 42 15.15 12.63 -4.65
C GLY A 42 14.76 11.24 -5.17
N LEU A 43 14.01 11.24 -6.27
CA LEU A 43 13.48 10.05 -6.95
C LEU A 43 13.91 10.08 -8.41
N ALA A 44 14.56 9.02 -8.90
CA ALA A 44 14.93 8.91 -10.30
C ALA A 44 14.90 7.47 -10.78
N PHE A 45 14.23 7.21 -11.90
CA PHE A 45 14.25 5.89 -12.56
C PHE A 45 15.58 5.60 -13.27
N HIS A 46 16.36 6.65 -13.60
CA HIS A 46 17.68 6.54 -14.18
C HIS A 46 18.58 7.62 -13.57
N SER A 47 19.64 7.21 -12.88
CA SER A 47 20.61 8.13 -12.29
C SER A 47 21.94 7.44 -12.09
N SER A 48 23.03 8.19 -12.19
CA SER A 48 24.37 7.73 -11.82
C SER A 48 24.45 7.36 -10.34
N LYS A 49 23.65 8.02 -9.49
CA LYS A 49 23.51 7.70 -8.06
C LYS A 49 22.42 6.65 -7.86
N LYS A 50 22.84 5.40 -7.64
CA LYS A 50 21.94 4.23 -7.53
C LYS A 50 20.92 4.35 -6.38
N GLN A 51 21.25 5.07 -5.32
CA GLN A 51 20.34 5.32 -4.20
C GLN A 51 19.03 6.02 -4.60
N LEU A 52 19.04 6.89 -5.63
CA LEU A 52 17.79 7.51 -6.12
C LEU A 52 16.84 6.51 -6.78
N ILE A 53 17.38 5.44 -7.37
CA ILE A 53 16.60 4.34 -7.96
C ILE A 53 15.98 3.52 -6.82
N PHE A 54 16.73 3.30 -5.74
CA PHE A 54 16.20 2.62 -4.56
C PHE A 54 15.03 3.39 -3.93
N ASN A 55 15.08 4.71 -3.82
CA ASN A 55 14.00 5.51 -3.23
C ASN A 55 12.64 5.35 -3.93
N VAL A 56 12.64 4.94 -5.21
CA VAL A 56 11.39 4.64 -5.94
C VAL A 56 10.69 3.43 -5.33
N HIS A 57 11.43 2.43 -4.85
CA HIS A 57 10.88 1.22 -4.25
C HIS A 57 9.95 1.49 -3.05
N PRO A 58 10.38 2.14 -1.94
CA PRO A 58 9.52 2.37 -0.79
C PRO A 58 8.34 3.30 -1.10
N VAL A 59 8.48 4.26 -2.01
CA VAL A 59 7.37 5.14 -2.42
C VAL A 59 6.29 4.34 -3.15
N PHE A 60 6.66 3.55 -4.16
CA PHE A 60 5.69 2.75 -4.91
C PHE A 60 5.10 1.61 -4.08
N MET A 61 5.88 1.00 -3.20
CA MET A 61 5.39 -0.04 -2.29
C MET A 61 4.40 0.53 -1.26
N PHE A 62 4.69 1.66 -0.65
CA PHE A 62 3.78 2.19 0.36
C PHE A 62 2.57 2.91 -0.24
N VAL A 63 2.81 3.86 -1.15
CA VAL A 63 1.72 4.67 -1.73
C VAL A 63 0.88 3.82 -2.67
N GLY A 64 1.53 3.04 -3.54
CA GLY A 64 0.85 2.21 -4.52
C GLY A 64 0.30 0.92 -3.92
N PHE A 65 1.15 0.05 -3.42
CA PHE A 65 0.69 -1.27 -2.99
C PHE A 65 -0.12 -1.22 -1.69
N ILE A 66 0.37 -0.52 -0.65
CA ILE A 66 -0.30 -0.49 0.66
C ILE A 66 -1.48 0.48 0.67
N PHE A 67 -1.27 1.76 0.36
CA PHE A 67 -2.31 2.79 0.54
C PHE A 67 -3.44 2.64 -0.48
N VAL A 68 -3.15 2.57 -1.79
CA VAL A 68 -4.19 2.35 -2.82
C VAL A 68 -4.86 0.99 -2.65
N GLY A 69 -4.11 -0.07 -2.33
CA GLY A 69 -4.69 -1.38 -2.02
C GLY A 69 -5.68 -1.33 -0.85
N THR A 70 -5.34 -0.60 0.20
CA THR A 70 -6.24 -0.36 1.35
C THR A 70 -7.52 0.37 0.94
N GLN A 71 -7.43 1.38 0.06
CA GLN A 71 -8.62 2.05 -0.48
C GLN A 71 -9.51 1.09 -1.26
N GLY A 72 -8.92 0.19 -2.04
CA GLY A 72 -9.62 -0.85 -2.78
C GLY A 72 -10.40 -1.79 -1.86
N ILE A 73 -9.78 -2.25 -0.77
CA ILE A 73 -10.43 -3.13 0.22
C ILE A 73 -11.56 -2.39 0.96
N LEU A 74 -11.35 -1.11 1.30
CA LEU A 74 -12.33 -0.32 2.04
C LEU A 74 -13.45 0.27 1.18
N CYS A 75 -13.37 0.20 -0.16
CA CYS A 75 -14.33 0.86 -1.06
C CYS A 75 -15.80 0.48 -0.76
N TYR A 76 -16.05 -0.78 -0.36
CA TYR A 76 -17.38 -1.28 -0.01
C TYR A 76 -18.00 -0.62 1.24
N LYS A 77 -17.16 -0.05 2.11
CA LYS A 77 -17.57 0.64 3.34
C LYS A 77 -17.55 2.17 3.19
N ILE A 78 -16.70 2.70 2.32
CA ILE A 78 -16.50 4.15 2.17
C ILE A 78 -17.43 4.75 1.11
N VAL A 79 -17.64 4.06 -0.01
CA VAL A 79 -18.34 4.61 -1.17
C VAL A 79 -19.83 4.27 -1.10
N PRO A 80 -20.75 5.24 -0.97
CA PRO A 80 -22.18 4.99 -0.98
C PRO A 80 -22.68 4.82 -2.43
N ALA A 81 -22.30 3.71 -3.07
CA ALA A 81 -22.68 3.40 -4.46
C ALA A 81 -23.33 2.01 -4.57
N LYS A 82 -23.91 1.73 -5.75
CA LYS A 82 -24.43 0.40 -6.09
C LYS A 82 -23.32 -0.65 -5.99
N LYS A 83 -23.68 -1.88 -5.61
CA LYS A 83 -22.72 -2.99 -5.43
C LYS A 83 -21.84 -3.24 -6.65
N GLU A 84 -22.40 -3.12 -7.85
CA GLU A 84 -21.64 -3.28 -9.10
C GLU A 84 -20.56 -2.20 -9.28
N VAL A 85 -20.84 -0.96 -8.89
CA VAL A 85 -19.85 0.12 -8.90
C VAL A 85 -18.77 -0.12 -7.84
N GLN A 86 -19.16 -0.56 -6.64
CA GLN A 86 -18.20 -0.90 -5.58
C GLN A 86 -17.26 -2.04 -6.01
N LYS A 87 -17.77 -3.07 -6.68
CA LYS A 87 -16.96 -4.17 -7.25
C LYS A 87 -15.98 -3.67 -8.30
N LEU A 88 -16.43 -2.82 -9.22
CA LEU A 88 -15.55 -2.26 -10.24
C LEU A 88 -14.45 -1.40 -9.61
N LEU A 89 -14.78 -0.57 -8.62
CA LEU A 89 -13.79 0.24 -7.90
C LEU A 89 -12.81 -0.63 -7.11
N HIS A 90 -13.29 -1.69 -6.45
CA HIS A 90 -12.44 -2.66 -5.77
C HIS A 90 -11.42 -3.26 -6.74
N LEU A 91 -11.90 -3.83 -7.85
CA LEU A 91 -11.06 -4.47 -8.86
C LEU A 91 -10.06 -3.48 -9.47
N ALA A 92 -10.51 -2.26 -9.81
CA ALA A 92 -9.66 -1.24 -10.40
C ALA A 92 -8.56 -0.78 -9.43
N LEU A 93 -8.90 -0.56 -8.15
CA LEU A 93 -7.93 -0.12 -7.14
C LEU A 93 -6.93 -1.22 -6.78
N LEU A 94 -7.35 -2.49 -6.65
CA LEU A 94 -6.41 -3.59 -6.45
C LEU A 94 -5.53 -3.82 -7.68
N GLY A 95 -6.10 -3.76 -8.88
CA GLY A 95 -5.34 -3.83 -10.14
C GLY A 95 -4.29 -2.72 -10.27
N LEU A 96 -4.63 -1.51 -9.85
CA LEU A 96 -3.68 -0.40 -9.77
C LEU A 96 -2.62 -0.65 -8.70
N ALA A 97 -3.00 -1.13 -7.51
CA ALA A 97 -2.09 -1.41 -6.42
C ALA A 97 -1.02 -2.46 -6.80
N ILE A 98 -1.40 -3.55 -7.48
CA ILE A 98 -0.45 -4.56 -7.93
C ILE A 98 0.46 -4.02 -9.05
N SER A 99 -0.08 -3.22 -9.97
CA SER A 99 0.71 -2.60 -11.04
C SER A 99 1.78 -1.67 -10.47
N LEU A 100 1.42 -0.84 -9.49
CA LEU A 100 2.37 0.03 -8.78
C LEU A 100 3.36 -0.76 -7.93
N GLY A 101 2.91 -1.84 -7.27
CA GLY A 101 3.78 -2.76 -6.53
C GLY A 101 4.82 -3.44 -7.43
N ALA A 102 4.43 -3.85 -8.64
CA ALA A 102 5.34 -4.42 -9.64
C ALA A 102 6.42 -3.42 -10.07
N ILE A 103 6.06 -2.14 -10.25
CA ILE A 103 7.04 -1.06 -10.52
C ILE A 103 8.00 -0.88 -9.33
N GLY A 104 7.50 -0.95 -8.09
CA GLY A 104 8.31 -0.92 -6.88
C GLY A 104 9.31 -2.08 -6.81
N ILE A 105 8.89 -3.31 -7.09
CA ILE A 105 9.79 -4.47 -7.19
C ILE A 105 10.82 -4.26 -8.29
N TYR A 106 10.39 -3.84 -9.48
CA TYR A 106 11.29 -3.60 -10.60
C TYR A 106 12.41 -2.61 -10.23
N ALA A 107 12.07 -1.54 -9.51
CA ALA A 107 13.04 -0.55 -9.05
C ALA A 107 14.13 -1.15 -8.12
N VAL A 108 13.77 -2.03 -7.18
CA VAL A 108 14.76 -2.64 -6.28
C VAL A 108 15.63 -3.68 -6.98
N PHE A 109 15.07 -4.47 -7.90
CA PHE A 109 15.84 -5.40 -8.72
C PHE A 109 16.83 -4.65 -9.63
N LYS A 110 16.38 -3.55 -10.24
CA LYS A 110 17.25 -2.66 -11.02
C LYS A 110 18.37 -2.09 -10.15
N PHE A 111 18.05 -1.59 -8.95
CA PHE A 111 19.04 -1.08 -8.01
C PHE A 111 20.11 -2.13 -7.65
N HIS A 112 19.71 -3.36 -7.31
CA HIS A 112 20.65 -4.43 -6.99
C HIS A 112 21.51 -4.81 -8.19
N ASN A 113 20.91 -4.93 -9.38
CA ASN A 113 21.65 -5.29 -10.60
C ASN A 113 22.68 -4.23 -10.97
N GLU A 114 22.30 -2.95 -10.93
CA GLU A 114 23.22 -1.83 -11.21
C GLU A 114 24.25 -1.58 -10.10
N SER A 115 24.03 -2.10 -8.90
CA SER A 115 24.95 -1.97 -7.75
C SER A 115 25.76 -3.25 -7.49
N ASN A 116 25.61 -4.29 -8.33
CA ASN A 116 26.24 -5.60 -8.17
C ASN A 116 25.95 -6.28 -6.82
N ILE A 117 24.75 -6.08 -6.28
CA ILE A 117 24.28 -6.69 -5.04
C ILE A 117 23.50 -7.96 -5.39
N LYS A 118 23.69 -9.04 -4.63
CA LYS A 118 22.90 -10.27 -4.81
C LYS A 118 21.42 -9.99 -4.54
N ASN A 119 20.54 -10.53 -5.37
CA ASN A 119 19.10 -10.44 -5.16
C ASN A 119 18.61 -11.51 -4.15
N MET A 120 17.44 -11.26 -3.56
CA MET A 120 16.65 -12.25 -2.80
C MET A 120 17.37 -12.95 -1.62
N TYR A 121 18.32 -12.29 -0.98
CA TYR A 121 19.04 -12.88 0.18
C TYR A 121 18.40 -12.53 1.54
N SER A 122 17.54 -11.51 1.61
CA SER A 122 16.96 -11.03 2.86
C SER A 122 15.58 -11.63 3.12
N LEU A 123 15.22 -11.84 4.39
CA LEU A 123 13.86 -12.27 4.76
C LEU A 123 12.79 -11.31 4.25
N HIS A 124 13.06 -9.99 4.26
CA HIS A 124 12.17 -8.99 3.69
C HIS A 124 11.82 -9.28 2.23
N SER A 125 12.81 -9.68 1.43
CA SER A 125 12.59 -9.97 0.02
C SER A 125 11.74 -11.22 -0.22
N TRP A 126 11.89 -12.24 0.63
CA TRP A 126 11.08 -13.47 0.56
C TRP A 126 9.62 -13.19 0.96
N LEU A 127 9.41 -12.43 2.03
CA LEU A 127 8.08 -12.00 2.44
C LEU A 127 7.44 -11.07 1.40
N GLY A 128 8.22 -10.16 0.82
CA GLY A 128 7.75 -9.22 -0.20
C GLY A 128 7.29 -9.92 -1.47
N ILE A 129 8.07 -10.87 -2.01
CA ILE A 129 7.67 -11.61 -3.19
C ILE A 129 6.46 -12.52 -2.89
N GLY A 130 6.44 -13.18 -1.74
CA GLY A 130 5.29 -13.99 -1.30
C GLY A 130 4.01 -13.16 -1.19
N ALA A 131 4.08 -11.98 -0.56
CA ALA A 131 2.93 -11.09 -0.41
C ALA A 131 2.39 -10.59 -1.76
N ILE A 132 3.27 -10.17 -2.68
CA ILE A 132 2.84 -9.71 -4.01
C ILE A 132 2.30 -10.84 -4.87
N SER A 133 2.88 -12.04 -4.80
CA SER A 133 2.33 -13.21 -5.48
C SER A 133 0.94 -13.58 -4.97
N LEU A 134 0.73 -13.59 -3.66
CA LEU A 134 -0.59 -13.84 -3.07
C LEU A 134 -1.59 -12.75 -3.43
N PHE A 135 -1.17 -11.48 -3.41
CA PHE A 135 -2.02 -10.37 -3.80
C PHE A 135 -2.41 -10.42 -5.28
N GLY A 136 -1.55 -10.93 -6.16
CA GLY A 136 -1.90 -11.12 -7.58
C GLY A 136 -2.80 -12.31 -7.86
N LEU A 137 -2.85 -13.28 -6.96
CA LEU A 137 -3.81 -14.39 -7.02
C LEU A 137 -5.19 -14.01 -6.46
N GLN A 138 -5.24 -12.97 -5.62
CA GLN A 138 -6.45 -12.49 -4.94
C GLN A 138 -7.32 -11.59 -5.82
#